data_AF-A0AAV2J444-F1
#
_entry.id   AF-A0AAV2J444-F1
#
_cell.length_a   1.000
_cell.length_b   1.000
_cell.length_c   1.000
_cell.angle_alpha   90.00
_cell.angle_beta   90.00
_cell.angle_gamma   90.00
#
_symmetry.space_group_name_H-M   'P 1'
#
loop_
_entity.id
_entity.type
_entity.pdbx_description
1 polymer ?
#
loop_
_entity_poly.entity_id
_entity_poly.type
_entity_poly.pdbx_seq_one_letter_code
_entity_poly.pdbx_strand_id
1 'polypeptide(L)'
;MYDAVYMVASASQRASQITVSSLQCHRHKPWRFGGRFMNMLKDAQWDGLTGQIVINKTDGLRKEFDLDVISLKEDGLGKIGVWNSNSGLNLTETNKDTSTNVTDSMANRTLIVTTILENPYVMYKKSDKPLYGNDRFEGYCLDLLKELSNILGFSYEVKLVSDGKYGAQNDKGEWNGMVRELIDHVSLHT
;
A
#
# COMPACT_ATOMS: atom_id res chain seq x y z
N MET A 1 25.15 7.10 -4.65
CA MET A 1 26.44 7.60 -5.16
C MET A 1 26.49 9.12 -5.20
N TYR A 2 25.51 9.79 -5.80
CA TYR A 2 25.43 11.26 -5.88
C TYR A 2 25.64 11.97 -4.52
N ASP A 3 24.80 11.67 -3.53
CA ASP A 3 24.86 12.29 -2.20
C ASP A 3 26.22 12.07 -1.50
N ALA A 4 26.82 10.88 -1.67
CA ALA A 4 28.10 10.56 -1.06
C ALA A 4 29.24 11.44 -1.60
N VAL A 5 29.26 11.72 -2.91
CA VAL A 5 30.26 12.60 -3.51
C VAL A 5 30.12 14.02 -2.97
N TYR A 6 28.88 14.52 -2.86
CA TYR A 6 28.62 15.85 -2.33
C TYR A 6 28.99 15.99 -0.85
N MET A 7 28.72 14.96 -0.03
CA MET A 7 29.14 14.94 1.37
C MET A 7 30.66 15.07 1.51
N VAL A 8 31.42 14.30 0.71
CA VAL A 8 32.89 14.36 0.72
C VAL A 8 33.39 15.70 0.17
N ALA A 9 32.77 16.23 -0.89
CA ALA A 9 33.13 17.53 -1.46
C ALA A 9 32.88 18.68 -0.48
N SER A 10 31.74 18.68 0.22
CA SER A 10 31.39 19.66 1.26
C SER A 10 32.39 19.65 2.40
N ALA A 11 32.78 18.46 2.89
CA ALA A 11 33.82 18.32 3.91
C ALA A 11 35.19 18.80 3.41
N SER A 12 35.54 18.49 2.15
CA SER A 12 36.81 18.89 1.53
C SER A 12 36.90 20.39 1.29
N GLN A 13 35.81 21.05 0.94
CA GLN A 13 35.79 22.51 0.76
C GLN A 13 36.05 23.25 2.07
N ARG A 14 35.59 22.70 3.20
CA ARG A 14 35.83 23.27 4.54
C ARG A 14 37.22 22.94 5.09
N ALA A 15 37.92 22.00 4.48
CA ALA A 15 39.24 21.57 4.90
C ALA A 15 40.34 22.51 4.38
N SER A 16 40.66 23.57 5.14
CA SER A 16 41.84 24.38 4.86
C SER A 16 43.13 23.62 5.23
N GLN A 17 44.13 23.68 4.33
CA GLN A 17 45.50 23.18 4.55
C GLN A 17 45.64 21.68 4.84
N ILE A 18 44.96 20.83 4.06
CA ILE A 18 45.21 19.39 4.06
C ILE A 18 46.19 19.03 2.93
N THR A 19 47.16 18.16 3.22
CA THR A 19 48.09 17.64 2.21
C THR A 19 47.76 16.22 1.81
N VAL A 20 47.77 15.94 0.51
CA VAL A 20 47.70 14.57 -0.03
C VAL A 20 49.06 13.88 0.17
N SER A 21 49.07 12.62 0.58
CA SER A 21 50.30 11.85 0.80
C SER A 21 50.09 10.41 0.36
N SER A 22 50.99 9.89 -0.48
CA SER A 22 51.03 8.47 -0.82
C SER A 22 51.54 7.65 0.38
N LEU A 23 50.81 6.61 0.76
CA LEU A 23 51.13 5.74 1.89
C LEU A 23 51.47 4.32 1.40
N GLN A 24 52.26 3.59 2.18
CA GLN A 24 52.62 2.20 1.91
C GLN A 24 51.99 1.28 2.94
N CYS A 25 51.28 0.24 2.49
CA CYS A 25 50.54 -0.70 3.36
C CYS A 25 51.44 -1.36 4.41
N HIS A 26 52.67 -1.75 4.04
CA HIS A 26 53.64 -2.42 4.94
C HIS A 26 54.21 -1.50 6.04
N ARG A 27 54.05 -0.17 5.93
CA ARG A 27 54.64 0.80 6.87
C ARG A 27 53.69 1.22 7.98
N HIS A 28 52.43 0.77 7.97
CA HIS A 28 51.39 1.08 8.97
C HIS A 28 51.32 2.57 9.38
N LYS A 29 51.71 3.50 8.50
CA LYS A 29 51.68 4.94 8.77
C LYS A 29 50.32 5.50 8.36
N PRO A 30 49.49 6.00 9.29
CA PRO A 30 48.22 6.63 8.95
C PRO A 30 48.45 8.02 8.35
N TRP A 31 47.45 8.51 7.63
CA TRP A 31 47.47 9.88 7.12
C TRP A 31 47.26 10.88 8.27
N ARG A 32 48.21 11.81 8.43
CA ARG A 32 48.23 12.80 9.53
C ARG A 32 46.92 13.58 9.69
N PHE A 33 46.23 13.88 8.58
CA PHE A 33 45.00 14.68 8.59
C PHE A 33 43.73 13.83 8.63
N GLY A 34 43.83 12.50 8.62
CA GLY A 34 42.67 11.60 8.52
C GLY A 34 41.63 11.83 9.62
N GLY A 35 42.05 11.90 10.88
CA GLY A 35 41.12 12.15 11.99
C GLY A 35 40.42 13.51 11.90
N ARG A 36 41.15 14.57 11.50
CA ARG A 36 40.58 15.92 11.32
C ARG A 36 39.58 15.94 10.17
N PHE A 37 39.92 15.33 9.04
CA PHE A 37 39.03 15.23 7.89
C PHE A 37 37.77 14.41 8.21
N MET A 38 37.92 13.30 8.94
CA MET A 38 36.77 12.51 9.38
C MET A 38 35.83 13.29 10.29
N ASN A 39 36.34 14.15 11.17
CA ASN A 39 35.50 15.04 11.98
C ASN A 39 34.76 16.06 11.10
N MET A 40 35.43 16.65 10.11
CA MET A 40 34.79 17.55 9.13
C MET A 40 33.69 16.85 8.32
N LEU A 41 33.90 15.58 7.97
CA LEU A 41 32.90 14.76 7.29
C LEU A 41 31.69 14.47 8.19
N LYS A 42 31.92 14.19 9.48
CA LYS A 42 30.85 13.99 10.47
C LYS A 42 30.09 15.28 10.78
N ASP A 43 30.74 16.43 10.68
CA ASP A 43 30.11 17.75 10.86
C ASP A 43 29.43 18.27 9.58
N ALA A 44 29.63 17.61 8.44
CA ALA A 44 28.97 17.98 7.20
C ALA A 44 27.47 17.67 7.27
N GLN A 45 26.66 18.63 6.85
CA GLN A 45 25.23 18.48 6.62
C GLN A 45 24.96 18.78 5.15
N TRP A 46 24.08 17.98 4.54
CA TRP A 46 23.73 18.10 3.13
C TRP A 46 22.27 17.72 2.91
N ASP A 47 21.54 18.55 2.18
CA ASP A 47 20.20 18.23 1.70
C ASP A 47 20.33 17.65 0.29
N GLY A 48 20.27 16.32 0.20
CA GLY A 48 20.53 15.56 -1.01
C GLY A 48 19.27 14.96 -1.65
N LEU A 49 19.47 14.01 -2.56
CA LEU A 49 18.38 13.28 -3.23
C LEU A 49 17.54 12.49 -2.23
N THR A 50 18.15 12.05 -1.13
CA THR A 50 17.50 11.31 -0.04
C THR A 50 17.05 12.22 1.12
N GLY A 51 16.86 13.51 0.85
CA GLY A 51 16.55 14.51 1.87
C GLY A 51 17.76 14.89 2.71
N GLN A 52 17.51 15.33 3.94
CA GLN A 52 18.54 15.78 4.84
C GLN A 52 19.44 14.61 5.30
N ILE A 53 20.76 14.82 5.19
CA ILE A 53 21.78 13.86 5.61
C ILE A 53 22.55 14.46 6.78
N VAL A 54 22.36 13.85 7.95
CA VAL A 54 23.12 14.15 9.17
C VAL A 54 23.84 12.88 9.63
N ILE A 55 25.14 13.01 9.88
CA ILE A 55 25.97 11.92 10.37
C ILE A 55 26.10 12.03 11.89
N ASN A 56 25.84 10.93 12.60
CA ASN A 56 26.01 10.90 14.04
C ASN A 56 27.49 11.09 14.39
N LYS A 57 27.78 12.08 15.23
CA LYS A 57 29.18 12.47 15.54
C LYS A 57 29.93 11.38 16.30
N THR A 58 29.24 10.59 17.12
CA THR A 58 29.84 9.55 17.97
C THR A 58 30.34 8.37 17.14
N ASP A 59 29.46 7.73 16.37
CA ASP A 59 29.79 6.51 15.63
C ASP A 59 29.99 6.69 14.12
N GLY A 60 29.64 7.86 13.56
CA GLY A 60 29.79 8.14 12.14
C GLY A 60 28.71 7.53 11.25
N LEU A 61 27.57 7.13 11.81
CA LEU A 61 26.47 6.52 11.07
C LEU A 61 25.33 7.51 10.82
N ARG A 62 24.66 7.39 9.66
CA ARG A 62 23.41 8.11 9.38
C ARG A 62 22.26 7.39 10.09
N LYS A 63 21.78 7.96 11.21
CA LYS A 63 20.68 7.39 12.01
C LYS A 63 19.39 8.19 11.92
N GLU A 64 19.50 9.48 11.61
CA GLU A 64 18.37 10.38 11.42
C GLU A 64 18.08 10.51 9.93
N PHE A 65 16.89 10.08 9.53
CA PHE A 65 16.38 10.15 8.17
C PHE A 65 14.86 10.01 8.18
N ASP A 66 14.22 10.60 7.16
CA ASP A 66 12.81 10.41 6.88
C ASP A 66 12.63 9.31 5.83
N LEU A 67 11.59 8.49 5.99
CA LEU A 67 11.14 7.48 5.04
C LEU A 67 9.79 7.87 4.48
N ASP A 68 9.69 7.92 3.15
CA ASP A 68 8.42 8.12 2.47
C ASP A 68 7.65 6.80 2.39
N VAL A 69 6.39 6.83 2.83
CA VAL A 69 5.48 5.68 2.73
C VAL A 69 4.62 5.85 1.48
N ILE A 70 4.66 4.86 0.59
CA ILE A 70 3.94 4.86 -0.68
C ILE A 70 2.91 3.74 -0.72
N SER A 71 1.80 3.97 -1.40
CA SER A 71 0.75 2.99 -1.64
C SER A 71 0.32 2.99 -3.09
N LEU A 72 -0.06 1.83 -3.61
CA LEU A 72 -0.63 1.68 -4.93
C LEU A 72 -2.14 1.91 -4.85
N LYS A 73 -2.62 2.92 -5.59
CA LYS A 73 -4.03 3.26 -5.76
C LYS A 73 -4.44 3.05 -7.22
N GLU A 74 -5.72 3.17 -7.54
CA GLU A 74 -6.25 3.03 -8.91
C GLU A 74 -5.61 4.04 -9.89
N ASP A 75 -5.23 5.23 -9.40
CA ASP A 75 -4.55 6.28 -10.15
C ASP A 75 -3.01 6.15 -10.18
N GLY A 76 -2.46 5.11 -9.54
CA GLY A 76 -1.03 4.80 -9.53
C GLY A 76 -0.38 4.82 -8.14
N LEU A 77 0.95 4.87 -8.11
CA LEU A 77 1.71 4.95 -6.86
C LEU A 77 1.65 6.36 -6.29
N GLY A 78 1.16 6.50 -5.07
CA GLY A 78 1.07 7.77 -4.35
C GLY A 78 1.75 7.71 -2.98
N LYS A 79 2.38 8.81 -2.57
CA LYS A 79 2.90 8.99 -1.20
C LYS A 79 1.73 9.21 -0.24
N ILE A 80 1.64 8.38 0.79
CA ILE A 80 0.57 8.40 1.79
C ILE A 80 1.04 8.85 3.18
N GLY A 81 2.35 9.00 3.38
CA GLY A 81 2.88 9.46 4.65
C GLY A 81 4.38 9.59 4.68
N VAL A 82 4.87 10.00 5.84
CA VAL A 82 6.28 10.10 6.18
C VAL A 82 6.50 9.43 7.53
N TRP A 83 7.59 8.69 7.67
CA TRP A 83 8.01 8.07 8.92
C TRP A 83 9.41 8.54 9.31
N ASN A 84 9.63 8.79 10.60
CA ASN A 84 10.98 8.90 11.15
C ASN A 84 11.03 8.35 12.58
N SER A 85 12.24 8.22 13.12
CA SER A 85 12.46 7.67 14.47
C SER A 85 11.89 8.52 15.60
N ASN A 86 11.69 9.83 15.37
CA ASN A 86 11.34 10.78 16.42
C ASN A 86 9.82 10.89 16.59
N SER A 87 9.06 10.94 15.49
CA SER A 87 7.60 11.06 15.50
C SER A 87 6.87 9.78 15.10
N GLY A 88 7.59 8.75 14.65
CA GLY A 88 6.96 7.56 14.10
C GLY A 88 6.27 7.83 12.76
N LEU A 89 5.22 7.06 12.45
CA LEU A 89 4.47 7.18 11.20
C LEU A 89 3.50 8.36 11.28
N ASN A 90 3.62 9.29 10.33
CA ASN A 90 2.67 10.36 10.10
C ASN A 90 2.04 10.16 8.72
N LEU A 91 0.78 9.69 8.71
CA LEU A 91 0.02 9.55 7.48
C LEU A 91 -0.48 10.93 7.04
N THR A 92 -0.03 11.36 5.86
CA THR A 92 -0.51 12.58 5.20
C THR A 92 -1.74 12.29 4.34
N GLU A 93 -2.41 11.16 4.57
CA GLU A 93 -3.70 10.86 3.96
C GLU A 93 -4.62 12.04 4.25
N THR A 94 -4.71 12.93 3.26
CA THR A 94 -5.85 13.80 3.12
C THR A 94 -6.97 12.81 2.94
N ASN A 95 -7.77 12.61 3.98
CA ASN A 95 -9.02 11.88 3.88
C ASN A 95 -9.87 12.58 2.80
N LYS A 96 -9.61 12.25 1.54
CA LYS A 96 -10.63 12.26 0.50
C LYS A 96 -11.63 11.11 0.73
N ASP A 97 -11.46 10.35 1.81
CA ASP A 97 -12.49 9.50 2.41
C ASP A 97 -13.30 10.24 3.48
N THR A 98 -13.17 11.56 3.64
CA THR A 98 -14.16 12.36 4.37
C THR A 98 -15.17 12.92 3.37
N SER A 99 -16.31 12.22 3.27
CA SER A 99 -17.55 12.61 2.56
C SER A 99 -17.64 12.39 1.04
N THR A 100 -17.17 11.27 0.50
CA THR A 100 -17.89 10.74 -0.67
C THR A 100 -19.16 10.10 -0.15
N ASN A 101 -20.32 10.68 -0.47
CA ASN A 101 -21.62 10.02 -0.34
C ASN A 101 -21.43 8.55 -0.77
N VAL A 102 -21.92 7.57 -0.01
CA VAL A 102 -21.71 6.12 -0.31
C VAL A 102 -21.99 5.78 -1.78
N THR A 103 -22.87 6.56 -2.43
CA THR A 103 -23.15 6.54 -3.87
C THR A 103 -21.92 6.81 -4.76
N ASP A 104 -21.05 7.79 -4.44
CA ASP A 104 -19.84 8.09 -5.23
C ASP A 104 -18.77 7.00 -5.08
N SER A 105 -18.70 6.35 -3.92
CA SER A 105 -17.73 5.27 -3.63
C SER A 105 -18.09 3.95 -4.33
N MET A 106 -19.35 3.78 -4.75
CA MET A 106 -19.84 2.54 -5.36
C MET A 106 -20.08 2.66 -6.86
N ALA A 107 -20.06 3.87 -7.41
CA ALA A 107 -20.10 4.10 -8.84
C ALA A 107 -18.92 3.39 -9.53
N ASN A 108 -19.20 2.67 -10.61
CA ASN A 108 -18.24 1.88 -11.42
C ASN A 108 -17.61 0.65 -10.75
N ARG A 109 -18.11 0.18 -9.60
CA ARG A 109 -17.71 -1.11 -9.03
C ARG A 109 -18.67 -2.21 -9.46
N THR A 110 -18.13 -3.39 -9.81
CA THR A 110 -18.93 -4.60 -10.05
C THR A 110 -18.83 -5.52 -8.83
N LEU A 111 -19.95 -5.71 -8.14
CA LEU A 111 -20.03 -6.58 -6.97
C LEU A 111 -20.36 -8.02 -7.38
N ILE A 112 -19.64 -9.00 -6.85
CA ILE A 112 -19.94 -10.41 -7.07
C ILE A 112 -20.91 -10.88 -5.98
N VAL A 113 -22.18 -11.05 -6.33
CA VAL A 113 -23.20 -11.45 -5.36
C VAL A 113 -23.30 -12.97 -5.34
N THR A 114 -22.70 -13.59 -4.33
CA THR A 114 -22.90 -15.02 -4.05
C THR A 114 -24.29 -15.27 -3.47
N THR A 115 -24.97 -16.31 -3.95
CA THR A 115 -26.33 -16.64 -3.53
C THR A 115 -26.64 -18.13 -3.64
N ILE A 116 -27.79 -18.55 -3.16
CA ILE A 116 -28.29 -19.93 -3.21
C ILE A 116 -29.71 -19.93 -3.78
N LEU A 117 -30.09 -21.01 -4.48
CA LEU A 117 -31.44 -21.17 -5.01
C LEU A 117 -32.41 -21.48 -3.85
N GLU A 118 -33.33 -20.57 -3.60
CA GLU A 118 -34.30 -20.66 -2.52
C GLU A 118 -35.59 -19.96 -2.97
N ASN A 119 -36.71 -20.68 -3.06
CA ASN A 119 -37.98 -20.08 -3.45
C ASN A 119 -38.60 -19.33 -2.24
N PRO A 120 -39.09 -18.08 -2.38
CA PRO A 120 -39.22 -17.26 -3.59
C PRO A 120 -38.11 -16.20 -3.78
N TYR A 121 -36.98 -16.36 -3.08
CA TYR A 121 -35.90 -15.37 -3.01
C TYR A 121 -35.02 -15.35 -4.26
N VAL A 122 -34.58 -16.52 -4.72
CA VAL A 122 -33.74 -16.73 -5.91
C VAL A 122 -34.15 -18.02 -6.60
N MET A 123 -34.56 -17.92 -7.84
CA MET A 123 -35.06 -19.01 -8.66
C MET A 123 -34.48 -18.89 -10.07
N TYR A 124 -34.42 -20.01 -10.80
CA TYR A 124 -34.15 -19.93 -12.23
C TYR A 124 -35.34 -19.31 -12.95
N LYS A 125 -35.04 -18.32 -13.79
CA LYS A 125 -36.02 -17.66 -14.63
C LYS A 125 -36.48 -18.60 -15.74
N LYS A 126 -37.80 -18.80 -15.87
CA LYS A 126 -38.37 -19.58 -16.96
C LYS A 126 -38.32 -18.79 -18.27
N SER A 127 -37.70 -19.35 -19.30
CA SER A 127 -37.56 -18.72 -20.62
C SER A 127 -37.35 -19.77 -21.70
N ASP A 128 -37.98 -19.57 -22.85
CA ASP A 128 -37.77 -20.40 -24.05
C ASP A 128 -36.44 -20.07 -24.77
N LYS A 129 -35.80 -18.96 -24.38
CA LYS A 129 -34.49 -18.53 -24.89
C LYS A 129 -33.40 -18.78 -23.84
N PRO A 130 -32.17 -19.14 -24.27
CA PRO A 130 -31.04 -19.25 -23.35
C PRO A 130 -30.74 -17.89 -22.70
N LEU A 131 -30.59 -17.89 -21.39
CA LEU A 131 -30.28 -16.73 -20.56
C LEU A 131 -28.84 -16.81 -20.06
N TYR A 132 -28.18 -15.68 -19.90
CA TYR A 132 -26.78 -15.58 -19.48
C TYR A 132 -26.61 -14.53 -18.38
N GLY A 133 -25.55 -14.67 -17.58
CA GLY A 133 -25.27 -13.73 -16.49
C GLY A 133 -26.40 -13.63 -15.47
N ASN A 134 -26.79 -12.41 -15.11
CA ASN A 134 -27.82 -12.12 -14.11
C ASN A 134 -29.22 -12.50 -14.58
N ASP A 135 -29.50 -12.46 -15.88
CA ASP A 135 -30.84 -12.71 -16.43
C ASP A 135 -31.33 -14.14 -16.21
N ARG A 136 -30.43 -15.06 -15.84
CA ARG A 136 -30.73 -16.46 -15.52
C ARG A 136 -31.61 -16.62 -14.29
N PHE A 137 -31.65 -15.62 -13.41
CA PHE A 137 -32.29 -15.71 -12.11
C PHE A 137 -33.44 -14.71 -11.97
N GLU A 138 -34.45 -15.08 -11.18
CA GLU A 138 -35.57 -14.23 -10.78
C GLU A 138 -35.94 -14.50 -9.32
N GLY A 139 -36.61 -13.55 -8.67
CA GLY A 139 -37.06 -13.71 -7.28
C GLY A 139 -36.91 -12.43 -6.47
N TYR A 140 -37.45 -12.45 -5.26
CA TYR A 140 -37.55 -11.27 -4.39
C TYR A 140 -36.19 -10.60 -4.13
N CYS A 141 -35.13 -11.39 -3.88
CA CYS A 141 -33.80 -10.83 -3.62
C CYS A 141 -33.16 -10.22 -4.86
N LEU A 142 -33.50 -10.69 -6.07
CA LEU A 142 -32.97 -10.15 -7.32
C LEU A 142 -33.63 -8.80 -7.64
N ASP A 143 -34.93 -8.68 -7.40
CA ASP A 143 -35.65 -7.41 -7.56
C ASP A 143 -35.14 -6.36 -6.57
N LEU A 144 -34.95 -6.74 -5.30
CA LEU A 144 -34.36 -5.86 -4.30
C LEU A 144 -32.93 -5.44 -4.66
N LEU A 145 -32.09 -6.38 -5.10
CA LEU A 145 -30.71 -6.10 -5.51
C LEU A 145 -30.65 -5.14 -6.70
N LYS A 146 -31.58 -5.29 -7.65
CA LYS A 146 -31.71 -4.38 -8.79
C LYS A 146 -32.07 -2.97 -8.34
N GLU A 147 -33.02 -2.81 -7.42
CA GLU A 147 -33.37 -1.49 -6.88
C GLU A 147 -32.21 -0.86 -6.10
N LEU A 148 -31.49 -1.65 -5.29
CA LEU A 148 -30.29 -1.18 -4.58
C LEU A 148 -29.20 -0.72 -5.55
N SER A 149 -28.98 -1.49 -6.63
CA SER A 149 -28.04 -1.14 -7.70
C SER A 149 -28.43 0.16 -8.39
N ASN A 150 -29.72 0.38 -8.67
CA ASN A 150 -30.22 1.63 -9.26
C ASN A 150 -30.05 2.83 -8.34
N ILE A 151 -30.29 2.67 -7.03
CA ILE A 151 -30.19 3.75 -6.03
C ILE A 151 -28.73 4.13 -5.79
N LEU A 152 -27.85 3.12 -5.71
CA LEU A 152 -26.46 3.30 -5.26
C LEU A 152 -25.44 3.35 -6.40
N GLY A 153 -25.82 2.99 -7.62
CA GLY A 153 -25.00 3.14 -8.83
C GLY A 153 -23.93 2.06 -9.04
N PHE A 154 -23.97 0.94 -8.31
CA PHE A 154 -23.05 -0.19 -8.54
C PHE A 154 -23.58 -1.15 -9.61
N SER A 155 -22.67 -1.82 -10.31
CA SER A 155 -22.99 -2.98 -11.15
C SER A 155 -22.82 -4.27 -10.33
N TYR A 156 -23.43 -5.37 -10.74
CA TYR A 156 -23.31 -6.64 -10.01
C TYR A 156 -23.32 -7.86 -10.94
N GLU A 157 -22.74 -8.97 -10.49
CA GLU A 157 -22.81 -10.28 -11.11
C GLU A 157 -23.30 -11.32 -10.08
N VAL A 158 -24.37 -12.04 -10.39
CA VAL A 158 -24.93 -13.07 -9.51
C VAL A 158 -24.26 -14.42 -9.77
N LYS A 159 -23.69 -15.02 -8.72
CA LYS A 159 -23.10 -16.36 -8.74
C LYS A 159 -23.76 -17.25 -7.70
N LEU A 160 -23.97 -18.51 -8.06
CA LEU A 160 -24.41 -19.50 -7.08
C LEU A 160 -23.21 -19.94 -6.26
N VAL A 161 -23.41 -20.04 -4.94
CA VAL A 161 -22.42 -20.59 -4.01
C VAL A 161 -21.99 -21.98 -4.47
N SER A 162 -20.69 -22.18 -4.50
CA SER A 162 -20.06 -23.35 -5.11
C SER A 162 -20.46 -24.69 -4.48
N ASP A 163 -20.63 -24.72 -3.15
CA ASP A 163 -20.94 -25.92 -2.38
C ASP A 163 -22.42 -26.07 -2.01
N GLY A 164 -23.28 -25.12 -2.43
CA GLY A 164 -24.71 -25.11 -2.11
C GLY A 164 -25.04 -24.90 -0.63
N LYS A 165 -24.14 -24.30 0.16
CA LYS A 165 -24.35 -24.09 1.61
C LYS A 165 -24.38 -22.61 1.98
N TYR A 166 -25.17 -22.29 3.00
CA TYR A 166 -25.17 -20.96 3.61
C TYR A 166 -23.81 -20.64 4.26
N GLY A 167 -23.34 -21.56 5.10
CA GLY A 167 -22.07 -21.46 5.80
C GLY A 167 -22.18 -22.05 7.20
N ALA A 168 -21.29 -22.97 7.50
CA ALA A 168 -21.14 -23.59 8.81
C ALA A 168 -19.65 -23.74 9.11
N GLN A 169 -19.31 -23.61 10.39
CA GLN A 169 -17.96 -23.78 10.86
C GLN A 169 -17.70 -25.25 11.17
N ASN A 170 -16.56 -25.79 10.72
CA ASN A 170 -16.12 -27.13 11.11
C ASN A 170 -15.42 -27.11 12.48
N ASP A 171 -15.07 -28.28 13.01
CA ASP A 171 -14.38 -28.41 14.32
C ASP A 171 -13.02 -27.70 14.38
N LYS A 172 -12.44 -27.35 13.22
CA LYS A 172 -11.18 -26.60 13.11
C LYS A 172 -11.38 -25.09 13.07
N GLY A 173 -12.62 -24.61 13.10
CA GLY A 173 -12.92 -23.18 13.01
C GLY A 173 -13.04 -22.65 11.58
N GLU A 174 -13.04 -23.50 10.56
CA GLU A 174 -13.10 -23.07 9.15
C GLU A 174 -14.55 -22.99 8.67
N TRP A 175 -14.93 -21.85 8.10
CA TRP A 175 -16.23 -21.64 7.47
C TRP A 175 -16.28 -22.26 6.07
N ASN A 176 -17.47 -22.69 5.64
CA ASN A 176 -17.80 -23.05 4.25
C ASN A 176 -18.93 -22.15 3.70
N GLY A 177 -19.48 -22.50 2.54
CA GLY A 177 -20.62 -21.81 1.96
C GLY A 177 -20.39 -20.35 1.62
N MET A 178 -21.50 -19.60 1.54
CA MET A 178 -21.49 -18.17 1.27
C MET A 178 -20.65 -17.39 2.29
N VAL A 179 -20.64 -17.81 3.56
CA VAL A 179 -19.79 -17.17 4.59
C VAL A 179 -18.31 -17.25 4.23
N ARG A 180 -17.84 -18.40 3.74
CA ARG A 180 -16.45 -18.55 3.30
C ARG A 180 -16.12 -17.70 2.08
N GLU A 181 -17.03 -17.63 1.12
CA GLU A 181 -16.86 -16.83 -0.10
C GLU A 181 -16.78 -15.31 0.20
N LEU A 182 -17.35 -14.85 1.32
CA LEU A 182 -17.16 -13.48 1.82
C LEU A 182 -15.82 -13.28 2.53
N ILE A 183 -15.41 -14.23 3.39
CA ILE A 183 -14.13 -14.19 4.12
C ILE A 183 -12.94 -14.18 3.15
N ASP A 184 -13.00 -15.00 2.11
CA ASP A 184 -11.94 -15.10 1.10
C ASP A 184 -11.97 -13.94 0.08
N HIS A 185 -12.88 -12.96 0.24
CA HIS A 185 -13.11 -11.84 -0.68
C HIS A 185 -13.42 -12.24 -2.13
N VAL A 186 -13.79 -13.50 -2.37
CA VAL A 186 -14.19 -14.03 -3.69
C VAL A 186 -15.43 -13.30 -4.22
N SER A 187 -16.22 -12.73 -3.31
CA SER A 187 -17.47 -12.03 -3.60
C SER A 187 -17.34 -10.50 -3.77
N LEU A 188 -16.15 -9.90 -3.65
CA LEU A 188 -16.09 -8.43 -3.49
C LEU A 188 -15.45 -7.62 -4.63
N HIS A 189 -14.56 -8.16 -5.48
CA HIS A 189 -13.94 -7.32 -6.52
C HIS A 189 -13.52 -8.09 -7.78
N THR A 190 -13.78 -7.50 -8.95
CA THR A 190 -12.96 -7.64 -10.17
C THR A 190 -12.81 -6.26 -10.80
#